data_AF-A0A7Y2KWJ0-F1
#
_entry.id   AF-A0A7Y2KWJ0-F1
#
_cell.length_a   1.000
_cell.length_b   1.000
_cell.length_c   1.000
_cell.angle_alpha   90.00
_cell.angle_beta   90.00
_cell.angle_gamma   90.00
#
_symmetry.space_group_name_H-M   'P 1'
#
loop_
_entity.id
_entity.type
_entity.pdbx_description
1 polymer ?
#
loop_
_entity_poly.entity_id
_entity_poly.type
_entity_poly.pdbx_seq_one_letter_code
_entity_poly.pdbx_strand_id
1 'polypeptide(L)'
;MILGKTLESWCASYPLIRDLVALQETTWFNPGVAPVAQAIGDVGLTEADVADASARLTRFASYLRQAFPETASSGGIIESDIVPVSHLQQLLGERYNQVLTGSLWLKRDSHLPISGSIKARGWIYEVLKHAEDLALAENFLTLEDDYAVLHSDK
;
A
#
# COMPACT_ATOMS: atom_id res chain seq x y z
N MET A 1 -12.58 -31.05 -6.32
CA MET A 1 -12.22 -31.01 -4.89
C MET A 1 -11.21 -29.90 -4.69
N ILE A 2 -11.43 -29.02 -3.71
CA ILE A 2 -10.50 -27.91 -3.37
C ILE A 2 -9.82 -28.31 -2.06
N LEU A 3 -8.49 -28.46 -2.09
CA LEU A 3 -7.70 -28.97 -0.96
C LEU A 3 -8.30 -30.26 -0.35
N GLY A 4 -8.78 -31.17 -1.19
CA GLY A 4 -9.34 -32.46 -0.76
C GLY A 4 -10.77 -32.44 -0.20
N LYS A 5 -11.47 -31.29 -0.20
CA LYS A 5 -12.88 -31.18 0.21
C LYS A 5 -13.80 -30.83 -0.96
N THR A 6 -15.06 -31.25 -0.89
CA THR A 6 -16.11 -30.80 -1.83
C THR A 6 -16.56 -29.39 -1.49
N LEU A 7 -17.24 -28.71 -2.44
CA LEU A 7 -17.81 -27.40 -2.18
C LEU A 7 -18.86 -27.46 -1.07
N GLU A 8 -19.69 -28.51 -1.05
CA GLU A 8 -20.70 -28.74 -0.02
C GLU A 8 -20.06 -28.87 1.37
N SER A 9 -18.94 -29.58 1.46
CA SER A 9 -18.18 -29.72 2.71
C SER A 9 -17.59 -28.39 3.18
N TRP A 10 -17.08 -27.56 2.25
CA TRP A 10 -16.63 -26.21 2.56
C TRP A 10 -17.75 -25.31 3.04
N CYS A 11 -18.88 -25.28 2.33
CA CYS A 11 -20.06 -24.52 2.73
C CYS A 11 -20.66 -25.01 4.05
N ALA A 12 -20.55 -26.29 4.38
CA ALA A 12 -20.97 -26.80 5.68
C ALA A 12 -20.06 -26.34 6.83
N SER A 13 -18.74 -26.25 6.58
CA SER A 13 -17.75 -25.83 7.58
C SER A 13 -17.69 -24.30 7.73
N TYR A 14 -17.92 -23.57 6.63
CA TYR A 14 -17.89 -22.11 6.53
C TYR A 14 -19.08 -21.63 5.72
N PRO A 15 -20.27 -21.46 6.36
CA PRO A 15 -21.50 -21.10 5.67
C PRO A 15 -21.41 -19.87 4.78
N LEU A 16 -20.57 -18.89 5.16
CA LEU A 16 -20.33 -17.66 4.40
C LEU A 16 -19.86 -17.92 2.96
N ILE A 17 -19.17 -19.04 2.71
CA ILE A 17 -18.73 -19.42 1.35
C ILE A 17 -19.92 -19.54 0.40
N ARG A 18 -21.10 -19.96 0.89
CA ARG A 18 -22.31 -20.05 0.07
C ARG A 18 -22.73 -18.68 -0.45
N ASP A 19 -22.68 -17.67 0.40
CA ASP A 19 -23.03 -16.29 0.05
C ASP A 19 -22.03 -15.72 -0.95
N LEU A 20 -20.73 -16.01 -0.77
CA LEU A 20 -19.67 -15.63 -1.72
C LEU A 20 -19.86 -16.29 -3.10
N VAL A 21 -20.19 -17.57 -3.15
CA VAL A 21 -20.47 -18.29 -4.42
C VAL A 21 -21.70 -17.72 -5.11
N ALA A 22 -22.70 -17.26 -4.34
CA ALA A 22 -23.89 -16.60 -4.86
C ALA A 22 -23.64 -15.14 -5.29
N LEU A 23 -22.41 -14.63 -5.16
CA LEU A 23 -22.04 -13.24 -5.44
C LEU A 23 -22.84 -12.22 -4.61
N GLN A 24 -23.30 -12.63 -3.43
CA GLN A 24 -23.99 -11.76 -2.51
C GLN A 24 -23.00 -10.81 -1.85
N GLU A 25 -23.31 -9.51 -1.82
CA GLU A 25 -22.55 -8.55 -1.02
C GLU A 25 -22.52 -9.02 0.43
N THR A 26 -21.30 -9.25 0.95
CA THR A 26 -21.08 -9.98 2.19
C THR A 26 -20.10 -9.23 3.07
N THR A 27 -20.44 -9.10 4.36
CA THR A 27 -19.57 -8.50 5.37
C THR A 27 -19.18 -9.57 6.39
N TRP A 28 -17.89 -9.70 6.64
CA TRP A 28 -17.36 -10.57 7.69
C TRP A 28 -16.53 -9.78 8.67
N PHE A 29 -16.93 -9.78 9.94
CA PHE A 29 -16.16 -9.20 11.03
C PHE A 29 -15.28 -10.30 11.63
N ASN A 30 -13.96 -10.08 11.61
CA ASN A 30 -13.00 -11.04 12.15
C ASN A 30 -13.22 -11.21 13.67
N PRO A 31 -13.62 -12.39 14.18
CA PRO A 31 -13.80 -12.62 15.61
C PRO A 31 -12.46 -12.76 16.35
N GLY A 32 -11.34 -12.94 15.63
CA GLY A 32 -10.00 -13.13 16.17
C GLY A 32 -9.14 -11.86 16.13
N VAL A 33 -9.74 -10.66 16.21
CA VAL A 33 -8.95 -9.43 16.33
C VAL A 33 -8.19 -9.44 17.66
N ALA A 34 -6.86 -9.40 17.58
CA ALA A 34 -5.97 -9.40 18.74
C ALA A 34 -5.27 -8.05 18.91
N PRO A 35 -4.89 -7.65 20.14
CA PRO A 35 -4.05 -6.48 20.37
C PRO A 35 -2.71 -6.58 19.63
N VAL A 36 -2.17 -5.44 19.18
CA VAL A 36 -0.88 -5.38 18.46
C VAL A 36 0.24 -6.08 19.21
N ALA A 37 0.32 -5.90 20.53
CA ALA A 37 1.35 -6.53 21.36
C ALA A 37 1.34 -8.07 21.31
N GLN A 38 0.22 -8.69 20.92
CA GLN A 38 0.11 -10.13 20.74
C GLN A 38 0.31 -10.53 19.27
N ALA A 39 -0.26 -9.78 18.33
CA ALA A 39 -0.29 -10.14 16.90
C ALA A 39 0.96 -9.75 16.11
N ILE A 40 1.75 -8.78 16.59
CA ILE A 40 2.88 -8.24 15.81
C ILE A 40 3.93 -9.31 15.48
N GLY A 41 4.07 -10.34 16.32
CA GLY A 41 4.98 -11.46 16.08
C GLY A 41 4.61 -12.32 14.87
N ASP A 42 3.33 -12.35 14.46
CA ASP A 42 2.86 -13.15 13.32
C ASP A 42 3.14 -12.50 11.96
N VAL A 43 3.49 -11.20 11.95
CA VAL A 43 3.69 -10.41 10.71
C VAL A 43 4.98 -10.82 9.99
N GLY A 44 6.01 -11.24 10.73
CA GLY A 44 7.32 -11.58 10.17
C GLY A 44 8.14 -10.39 9.66
N LEU A 45 7.67 -9.16 9.88
CA LEU A 45 8.36 -7.90 9.61
C LEU A 45 8.39 -7.04 10.86
N THR A 46 9.40 -6.19 10.95
CA THR A 46 9.71 -5.35 12.10
C THR A 46 9.59 -3.87 11.78
N GLU A 47 9.61 -3.03 12.81
CA GLU A 47 9.73 -1.57 12.64
C GLU A 47 11.02 -1.18 11.90
N ALA A 48 12.09 -1.95 12.05
CA ALA A 48 13.34 -1.70 11.34
C ALA A 48 13.20 -1.91 9.83
N ASP A 49 12.40 -2.87 9.38
CA ASP A 49 12.10 -3.08 7.95
C ASP A 49 11.33 -1.90 7.37
N VAL A 50 10.40 -1.33 8.14
CA VAL A 50 9.65 -0.12 7.78
C VAL A 50 10.59 1.10 7.71
N ALA A 51 11.49 1.23 8.69
CA ALA A 51 12.47 2.32 8.74
C ALA A 51 13.46 2.23 7.56
N ASP A 52 13.94 1.04 7.23
CA ASP A 52 14.82 0.81 6.08
C ASP A 52 14.12 1.15 4.76
N ALA A 53 12.87 0.74 4.58
CA ALA A 53 12.08 1.10 3.40
C ALA A 53 11.92 2.63 3.26
N SER A 54 11.65 3.32 4.37
CA SER A 54 11.54 4.79 4.42
C SER A 54 12.87 5.48 4.10
N ALA A 55 13.97 4.99 4.67
CA ALA A 55 15.31 5.51 4.42
C ALA A 55 15.72 5.33 2.95
N ARG A 56 15.40 4.18 2.35
CA ARG A 56 15.61 3.92 0.92
C ARG A 56 14.87 4.89 0.04
N LEU A 57 13.56 5.07 0.26
CA LEU A 57 12.78 6.07 -0.49
C LEU A 57 13.34 7.48 -0.34
N THR A 58 13.89 7.81 0.82
CA THR A 58 14.58 9.09 1.06
C THR A 58 15.86 9.21 0.23
N ARG A 59 16.71 8.17 0.17
CA ARG A 59 17.92 8.15 -0.68
C ARG A 59 17.57 8.34 -2.15
N PHE A 60 16.53 7.66 -2.64
CA PHE A 60 16.06 7.79 -4.03
C PHE A 60 15.37 9.12 -4.35
N ALA A 61 15.07 9.98 -3.39
CA ALA A 61 14.36 11.23 -3.64
C ALA A 61 15.09 12.12 -4.66
N SER A 62 16.43 12.18 -4.61
CA SER A 62 17.20 12.98 -5.57
C SER A 62 17.17 12.42 -7.00
N TYR A 63 17.21 11.10 -7.16
CA TYR A 63 16.99 10.41 -8.44
C TYR A 63 15.59 10.70 -8.98
N LEU A 64 14.56 10.53 -8.15
CA LEU A 64 13.16 10.68 -8.55
C LEU A 64 12.84 12.10 -9.04
N ARG A 65 13.44 13.13 -8.42
CA ARG A 65 13.30 14.53 -8.90
C ARG A 65 13.76 14.72 -10.35
N GLN A 66 14.80 13.99 -10.76
CA GLN A 66 15.37 14.10 -12.10
C GLN A 66 14.63 13.20 -13.08
N ALA A 67 14.41 11.94 -12.70
CA ALA A 67 13.75 10.94 -13.54
C ALA A 67 12.27 11.26 -13.79
N PHE A 68 11.60 11.85 -12.80
CA PHE A 68 10.18 12.19 -12.83
C PHE A 68 9.98 13.65 -12.42
N PRO A 69 10.02 14.61 -13.37
CA PRO A 69 9.89 16.04 -13.07
C PRO A 69 8.63 16.43 -12.28
N GLU A 70 7.55 15.64 -12.37
CA GLU A 70 6.33 15.82 -11.58
C GLU A 70 6.56 15.70 -10.06
N THR A 71 7.64 15.04 -9.62
CA THR A 71 8.00 14.89 -8.20
C THR A 71 8.90 16.01 -7.69
N ALA A 72 9.33 16.94 -8.55
CA ALA A 72 10.27 17.99 -8.17
C ALA A 72 9.73 18.88 -7.04
N SER A 73 8.44 19.25 -7.09
CA SER A 73 7.79 20.08 -6.06
C SER A 73 7.63 19.39 -4.72
N SER A 74 7.60 18.05 -4.69
CA SER A 74 7.57 17.25 -3.45
C SER A 74 8.97 16.82 -3.01
N GLY A 75 10.03 17.35 -3.63
CA GLY A 75 11.40 16.99 -3.29
C GLY A 75 11.79 15.57 -3.72
N GLY A 76 11.02 14.92 -4.61
CA GLY A 76 11.20 13.52 -5.01
C GLY A 76 10.37 12.53 -4.20
N ILE A 77 9.55 13.02 -3.26
CA ILE A 77 8.70 12.18 -2.42
C ILE A 77 7.42 11.81 -3.16
N ILE A 78 7.13 10.51 -3.21
CA ILE A 78 5.91 9.96 -3.78
C ILE A 78 4.88 9.85 -2.66
N GLU A 79 4.04 10.88 -2.48
CA GLU A 79 2.92 10.86 -1.54
C GLU A 79 1.62 11.41 -2.12
N SER A 80 0.52 11.09 -1.46
CA SER A 80 -0.83 11.57 -1.79
C SER A 80 -1.47 12.32 -0.63
N ASP A 81 -2.40 13.20 -0.94
CA ASP A 81 -3.16 13.96 0.03
C ASP A 81 -4.24 13.12 0.74
N ILE A 82 -4.65 13.64 1.90
CA ILE A 82 -5.80 13.15 2.66
C ILE A 82 -6.79 14.31 2.76
N VAL A 83 -8.01 14.10 2.26
CA VAL A 83 -9.02 15.17 2.19
C VAL A 83 -10.32 14.75 2.88
N PRO A 84 -11.02 15.68 3.56
CA PRO A 84 -12.33 15.38 4.10
C PRO A 84 -13.34 15.29 2.96
N VAL A 85 -14.29 14.36 3.06
CA VAL A 85 -15.33 14.14 2.04
C VAL A 85 -16.73 14.23 2.66
N SER A 86 -17.00 15.33 3.36
CA SER A 86 -18.25 15.57 4.10
C SER A 86 -19.51 15.48 3.23
N HIS A 87 -19.45 15.98 2.00
CA HIS A 87 -20.57 15.86 1.04
C HIS A 87 -20.83 14.38 0.68
N LEU A 88 -19.78 13.58 0.43
CA LEU A 88 -19.95 12.15 0.17
C LEU A 88 -20.54 11.42 1.38
N GLN A 89 -20.12 11.79 2.60
CA GLN A 89 -20.68 11.23 3.83
C GLN A 89 -22.20 11.43 3.92
N GLN A 90 -22.70 12.64 3.58
CA GLN A 90 -24.13 12.93 3.54
C GLN A 90 -24.84 12.09 2.49
N LEU A 91 -24.33 12.06 1.26
CA LEU A 91 -24.92 11.30 0.15
C LEU A 91 -24.98 9.79 0.44
N LEU A 92 -23.95 9.23 1.05
CA LEU A 92 -23.95 7.82 1.47
C LEU A 92 -24.99 7.58 2.56
N GLY A 93 -25.10 8.48 3.53
CA GLY A 93 -26.07 8.35 4.61
C GLY A 93 -27.52 8.37 4.11
N GLU A 94 -27.82 9.25 3.15
CA GLU A 94 -29.11 9.30 2.47
C GLU A 94 -29.36 8.03 1.63
N ARG A 95 -28.37 7.63 0.80
CA ARG A 95 -28.48 6.48 -0.10
C ARG A 95 -28.77 5.18 0.63
N TYR A 96 -28.14 4.97 1.79
CA TYR A 96 -28.29 3.75 2.57
C TYR A 96 -29.27 3.89 3.74
N ASN A 97 -29.95 5.05 3.87
CA ASN A 97 -30.84 5.38 4.98
C ASN A 97 -30.22 5.09 6.36
N GLN A 98 -28.95 5.49 6.53
CA GLN A 98 -28.17 5.29 7.75
C GLN A 98 -27.32 6.52 8.07
N VAL A 99 -27.22 6.87 9.35
CA VAL A 99 -26.34 7.97 9.76
C VAL A 99 -24.91 7.46 9.88
N LEU A 100 -24.01 7.97 9.05
CA LEU A 100 -22.56 7.74 9.18
C LEU A 100 -21.99 8.65 10.28
N THR A 101 -21.58 8.07 11.40
CA THR A 101 -20.99 8.80 12.53
C THR A 101 -19.52 9.17 12.27
N GLY A 102 -19.01 10.17 12.98
CA GLY A 102 -17.62 10.64 12.84
C GLY A 102 -17.39 11.48 11.57
N SER A 103 -16.16 11.43 11.05
CA SER A 103 -15.76 12.17 9.85
C SER A 103 -15.23 11.22 8.78
N LEU A 104 -15.77 11.32 7.57
CA LEU A 104 -15.28 10.56 6.42
C LEU A 104 -14.14 11.29 5.72
N TRP A 105 -13.01 10.61 5.56
CA TRP A 105 -11.80 11.09 4.89
C TRP A 105 -11.42 10.17 3.73
N LEU A 106 -10.80 10.74 2.71
CA LEU A 106 -10.29 10.00 1.55
C LEU A 106 -8.77 10.15 1.45
N LYS A 107 -8.05 9.02 1.53
CA LYS A 107 -6.63 8.92 1.14
C LYS A 107 -6.56 8.75 -0.38
N ARG A 108 -6.01 9.73 -1.08
CA ARG A 108 -6.07 9.82 -2.55
C ARG A 108 -4.90 9.12 -3.24
N ASP A 109 -4.69 7.85 -2.94
CA ASP A 109 -3.64 7.07 -3.63
C ASP A 109 -3.88 6.92 -5.15
N SER A 110 -5.10 7.18 -5.61
CA SER A 110 -5.42 7.38 -7.03
C SER A 110 -4.74 8.58 -7.69
N HIS A 111 -4.10 9.46 -6.91
CA HIS A 111 -3.42 10.67 -7.36
C HIS A 111 -1.92 10.66 -7.04
N LEU A 112 -1.37 9.51 -6.63
CA LEU A 112 0.08 9.39 -6.45
C LEU A 112 0.79 9.72 -7.78
N PRO A 113 1.92 10.44 -7.74
CA PRO A 113 2.68 10.75 -8.94
C PRO A 113 3.20 9.48 -9.64
N ILE A 114 3.66 9.62 -10.87
CA ILE A 114 4.26 8.59 -11.73
C ILE A 114 3.24 7.58 -12.29
N SER A 115 2.36 7.01 -11.46
CA SER A 115 1.44 5.94 -11.91
C SER A 115 0.00 6.03 -11.42
N GLY A 116 -0.38 7.08 -10.68
CA GLY A 116 -1.79 7.39 -10.40
C GLY A 116 -2.55 6.30 -9.62
N SER A 117 -1.86 5.50 -8.82
CA SER A 117 -2.50 4.44 -8.02
C SER A 117 -1.64 4.05 -6.82
N ILE A 118 -2.22 3.27 -5.90
CA ILE A 118 -1.50 2.68 -4.77
C ILE A 118 -0.27 1.85 -5.19
N LYS A 119 -0.18 1.42 -6.46
CA LYS A 119 0.99 0.71 -6.99
C LYS A 119 2.23 1.61 -7.04
N ALA A 120 2.09 2.93 -7.09
CA ALA A 120 3.19 3.88 -6.94
C ALA A 120 3.93 3.74 -5.60
N ARG A 121 3.33 3.07 -4.60
CA ARG A 121 4.01 2.72 -3.35
C ARG A 121 4.87 1.47 -3.53
N GLY A 122 4.23 0.30 -3.52
CA GLY A 122 4.93 -0.98 -3.46
C GLY A 122 5.70 -1.36 -4.72
N TRP A 123 5.15 -1.09 -5.92
CA TRP A 123 5.83 -1.50 -7.16
C TRP A 123 7.02 -0.62 -7.48
N ILE A 124 6.91 0.70 -7.28
CA ILE A 124 8.05 1.59 -7.44
C ILE A 124 9.11 1.24 -6.39
N TYR A 125 8.71 1.05 -5.12
CA TYR A 125 9.65 0.62 -4.07
C TYR A 125 10.42 -0.65 -4.43
N GLU A 126 9.75 -1.69 -4.94
CA GLU A 126 10.38 -2.94 -5.35
C GLU A 126 11.43 -2.72 -6.45
N VAL A 127 11.09 -1.92 -7.49
CA VAL A 127 12.02 -1.60 -8.57
C VAL A 127 13.23 -0.81 -8.07
N LEU A 128 13.01 0.19 -7.20
CA LEU A 128 14.08 0.98 -6.62
C LEU A 128 14.99 0.15 -5.71
N LYS A 129 14.41 -0.72 -4.88
CA LYS A 129 15.17 -1.66 -4.04
C LYS A 129 16.02 -2.59 -4.89
N HIS A 130 15.44 -3.18 -5.94
CA HIS A 130 16.20 -4.05 -6.84
C HIS A 130 17.36 -3.31 -7.52
N ALA A 131 17.14 -2.07 -7.97
CA ALA A 131 18.18 -1.24 -8.55
C ALA A 131 19.29 -0.87 -7.54
N GLU A 132 18.93 -0.51 -6.31
CA GLU A 132 19.89 -0.23 -5.22
C GLU A 132 20.73 -1.47 -4.90
N ASP A 133 20.09 -2.63 -4.70
CA ASP A 133 20.75 -3.89 -4.38
C ASP A 133 21.80 -4.25 -5.44
N LEU A 134 21.46 -4.10 -6.73
CA LEU A 134 22.39 -4.33 -7.84
C LEU A 134 23.53 -3.31 -7.89
N ALA A 135 23.22 -2.02 -7.74
CA ALA A 135 24.23 -0.97 -7.82
C ALA A 135 25.23 -1.03 -6.66
N LEU A 136 24.77 -1.37 -5.45
CA LEU A 136 25.62 -1.61 -4.29
C LEU A 136 26.50 -2.86 -4.47
N ALA A 137 25.93 -3.97 -4.96
CA ALA A 137 26.66 -5.22 -5.16
C ALA A 137 27.83 -5.09 -6.15
N GLU A 138 27.64 -4.29 -7.20
CA GLU A 138 28.64 -4.04 -8.24
C GLU A 138 29.54 -2.82 -7.92
N ASN A 139 29.39 -2.20 -6.74
CA ASN A 139 30.14 -1.01 -6.30
C ASN A 139 29.97 0.23 -7.21
N PHE A 140 28.84 0.33 -7.92
CA PHE A 140 28.48 1.55 -8.68
C PHE A 140 27.89 2.65 -7.78
N LEU A 141 27.47 2.29 -6.57
CA LEU A 141 26.81 3.17 -5.61
C LEU A 141 27.21 2.79 -4.18
N THR A 142 27.18 3.75 -3.27
CA THR A 142 27.23 3.57 -1.81
C THR A 142 25.97 4.17 -1.17
N LEU A 143 25.71 3.88 0.11
CA LEU A 143 24.51 4.40 0.80
C LEU A 143 24.59 5.91 1.06
N GLU A 144 25.79 6.46 1.02
CA GLU A 144 26.12 7.87 1.29
C GLU A 144 26.12 8.74 0.02
N ASP A 145 26.06 8.12 -1.16
CA ASP A 145 26.04 8.83 -2.43
C ASP A 145 24.73 9.60 -2.66
N ASP A 146 24.81 10.63 -3.51
CA ASP A 146 23.62 11.25 -4.07
C ASP A 146 23.08 10.39 -5.22
N TYR A 147 21.90 9.78 -5.03
CA TYR A 147 21.33 8.83 -5.98
C TYR A 147 20.92 9.47 -7.31
N ALA A 148 20.99 10.81 -7.42
CA ALA A 148 20.98 11.53 -8.68
C ALA A 148 21.93 10.93 -9.74
N VAL A 149 23.05 10.33 -9.33
CA VAL A 149 24.01 9.67 -10.23
C VAL A 149 23.38 8.55 -11.08
N LEU A 150 22.32 7.90 -10.58
CA LEU A 150 21.59 6.85 -11.28
C LEU A 150 20.79 7.35 -12.50
N HIS A 151 20.70 8.68 -12.69
CA HIS A 151 20.13 9.30 -13.90
C HIS A 151 21.22 9.62 -14.95
N SER A 152 22.49 9.29 -14.71
CA SER A 152 23.55 9.58 -15.68
C SER A 152 23.75 8.46 -16.70
N ASP A 153 24.20 8.80 -17.92
CA ASP A 153 24.58 7.83 -18.97
C ASP A 153 25.95 7.16 -18.72
N LYS A 154 26.55 7.37 -17.53
CA LYS A 154 27.92 6.92 -17.21
C LYS A 154 27.93 5.57 -16.51
#